data_AF-A0A2V8TVU5-F1
#
_entry.id   AF-A0A2V8TVU5-F1
#
_cell.length_a   1.000
_cell.length_b   1.000
_cell.length_c   1.000
_cell.angle_alpha   90.00
_cell.angle_beta   90.00
_cell.angle_gamma   90.00
#
_symmetry.space_group_name_H-M   'P 1'
#
loop_
_entity.id
_entity.type
_entity.pdbx_description
1 polymer ?
#
loop_
_entity_poly.entity_id
_entity_poly.type
_entity_poly.pdbx_seq_one_letter_code
_entity_poly.pdbx_strand_id
1 'polypeptide(L)'
;MWALRSGGLSNHEVLRSATLYGAEAIGYDQDLGSLEPGKLADLLVLNKDPLENIRNTNTIRYVMKNGEMWEGDTLNQVWPQQKPLPELWWWKEKP
;
A
#
# COMPACT_ATOMS: atom_id res chain seq x y z
N MET A 1 3.72 -0.88 11.51
CA MET A 1 4.67 0.22 11.19
C MET A 1 4.89 1.20 12.36
N TRP A 2 3.87 1.92 12.84
CA TRP A 2 4.12 2.97 13.86
C TRP A 2 4.60 2.46 15.22
N ALA A 3 4.17 1.25 15.61
CA ALA A 3 4.71 0.57 16.79
C ALA A 3 6.21 0.29 16.64
N LEU A 4 6.66 -0.19 15.46
CA LEU A 4 8.07 -0.42 15.16
C LEU A 4 8.89 0.89 15.24
N ARG A 5 8.34 1.99 14.69
CA ARG A 5 8.98 3.31 14.81
C ARG A 5 9.10 3.75 16.28
N SER A 6 8.04 3.55 17.05
CA SER A 6 7.99 3.88 18.49
C SER A 6 8.97 3.02 19.30
N GLY A 7 9.23 1.79 18.83
CA GLY A 7 10.24 0.87 19.37
C GLY A 7 11.69 1.20 18.97
N GLY A 8 11.93 2.28 18.21
CA GLY A 8 13.27 2.81 17.95
C GLY A 8 13.83 2.60 16.54
N LEU A 9 13.15 1.86 15.66
CA LEU A 9 13.60 1.70 14.27
C LEU A 9 13.55 3.04 13.52
N SER A 10 14.48 3.25 12.59
CA SER A 10 14.40 4.39 11.66
C SER A 10 13.19 4.27 10.73
N ASN A 11 12.75 5.38 10.14
CA ASN A 11 11.63 5.37 9.19
C ASN A 11 11.90 4.41 8.00
N HIS A 12 13.14 4.39 7.51
CA HIS A 12 13.54 3.51 6.41
C HIS A 12 13.51 2.02 6.81
N GLU A 13 14.00 1.67 8.00
CA GLU A 13 13.92 0.28 8.50
C GLU A 13 12.47 -0.17 8.67
N VAL A 14 11.59 0.71 9.18
CA VAL A 14 10.16 0.40 9.29
C VAL A 14 9.53 0.12 7.93
N LEU A 15 9.89 0.86 6.89
CA LEU A 15 9.41 0.62 5.53
C LEU A 15 9.91 -0.74 5.01
N ARG A 16 11.20 -1.06 5.18
CA ARG A 16 11.76 -2.37 4.79
C ARG A 16 11.08 -3.53 5.52
N SER A 17 10.78 -3.37 6.81
CA SER A 17 10.02 -4.37 7.58
C SER A 17 8.60 -4.55 7.06
N ALA A 18 7.97 -3.48 6.57
CA ALA A 18 6.61 -3.52 6.05
C ALA A 18 6.50 -4.05 4.61
N THR A 19 7.62 -4.10 3.87
CA THR A 19 7.65 -4.54 2.47
C THR A 19 8.60 -5.72 2.28
N LEU A 20 9.89 -5.45 2.10
CA LEU A 20 10.93 -6.41 1.73
C LEU A 20 10.98 -7.61 2.67
N TYR A 21 11.14 -7.35 3.98
CA TYR A 21 11.27 -8.43 4.96
C TYR A 21 9.94 -9.15 5.20
N GLY A 22 8.80 -8.47 4.98
CA GLY A 22 7.49 -9.09 5.02
C GLY A 22 7.34 -10.14 3.92
N ALA A 23 7.74 -9.81 2.69
CA ALA A 23 7.70 -10.71 1.54
C ALA A 23 8.66 -11.90 1.72
N GLU A 24 9.89 -11.65 2.18
CA GLU A 24 10.88 -12.69 2.50
C GLU A 24 10.37 -13.66 3.56
N ALA A 25 9.79 -13.14 4.65
CA ALA A 25 9.31 -13.97 5.76
C ALA A 25 8.18 -14.93 5.36
N ILE A 26 7.40 -14.60 4.32
CA ILE A 26 6.32 -15.45 3.81
C ILE A 26 6.70 -16.23 2.54
N GLY A 27 7.94 -16.09 2.05
CA GLY A 27 8.43 -16.78 0.86
C GLY A 27 7.91 -16.23 -0.48
N TYR A 28 7.54 -14.96 -0.53
CA TYR A 28 7.06 -14.24 -1.73
C TYR A 28 8.01 -13.13 -2.17
N ASP A 29 9.28 -13.16 -1.76
CA ASP A 29 10.29 -12.16 -2.12
C ASP A 29 10.58 -12.10 -3.62
N GLN A 30 10.30 -13.16 -4.38
CA GLN A 30 10.43 -13.14 -5.84
C GLN A 30 9.28 -12.40 -6.54
N ASP A 31 8.13 -12.25 -5.89
CA ASP A 31 6.93 -11.65 -6.48
C ASP A 31 6.61 -10.27 -5.90
N LEU A 32 7.00 -10.00 -4.64
CA LEU A 32 6.59 -8.83 -3.85
C LEU A 32 7.74 -8.19 -3.06
N GLY A 33 7.44 -7.10 -2.34
CA GLY A 33 8.29 -6.52 -1.31
C GLY A 33 9.32 -5.49 -1.78
N SER A 34 9.65 -5.44 -3.06
CA SER A 34 10.49 -4.39 -3.67
C SER A 34 10.00 -4.00 -5.06
N LEU A 35 10.43 -2.84 -5.55
CA LEU A 35 10.09 -2.33 -6.88
C LEU A 35 11.18 -2.73 -7.87
N GLU A 36 11.03 -3.91 -8.47
CA GLU A 36 12.00 -4.50 -9.40
C GLU A 36 11.30 -5.13 -10.61
N PRO A 37 11.92 -5.13 -11.80
CA PRO A 37 11.36 -5.81 -12.97
C PRO A 37 11.11 -7.30 -12.70
N GLY A 38 9.97 -7.81 -13.18
CA GLY A 38 9.57 -9.21 -13.01
C GLY A 38 8.66 -9.47 -11.80
N LYS A 39 8.59 -8.52 -10.85
CA LYS A 39 7.68 -8.59 -9.70
C LYS A 39 6.27 -8.11 -10.05
N LEU A 40 5.31 -8.43 -9.20
CA LEU A 40 3.96 -7.88 -9.28
C LEU A 40 3.98 -6.36 -9.12
N ALA A 41 3.13 -5.69 -9.89
CA ALA A 41 2.96 -4.24 -9.81
C ALA A 41 2.06 -3.87 -8.63
N ASP A 42 2.57 -4.10 -7.42
CA ASP A 42 1.93 -3.79 -6.14
C ASP A 42 2.69 -2.64 -5.47
N LEU A 43 2.11 -1.43 -5.46
CA LEU A 43 2.75 -0.23 -4.91
C LEU A 43 1.76 0.77 -4.32
N LEU A 44 2.28 1.68 -3.51
CA LEU A 44 1.54 2.79 -2.93
C LEU A 44 2.14 4.11 -3.40
N VAL A 45 1.28 5.09 -3.69
CA VAL A 45 1.68 6.48 -3.93
C VAL A 45 1.22 7.31 -2.74
N LEU A 46 2.13 8.04 -2.10
CA LEU A 46 1.85 8.85 -0.91
C LEU A 46 1.93 10.35 -1.25
N ASN A 47 1.07 11.16 -0.64
CA ASN A 47 1.10 12.62 -0.79
C ASN A 47 2.22 13.28 0.02
N LYS A 48 2.78 12.59 1.02
CA LYS A 48 3.87 13.10 1.87
C LYS A 48 4.96 12.05 2.05
N ASP A 49 6.19 12.52 2.29
CA ASP A 49 7.37 11.67 2.43
C ASP A 49 7.35 10.86 3.76
N PRO A 50 7.32 9.52 3.72
CA PRO A 50 7.38 8.69 4.92
C PRO A 50 8.76 8.68 5.61
N LEU A 51 9.82 9.11 4.94
CA LEU A 51 11.17 9.22 5.51
C LEU A 51 11.30 10.41 6.46
N GLU A 52 10.52 11.47 6.26
CA GLU A 52 10.44 12.59 7.21
C GLU A 52 9.63 12.21 8.46
N ASN A 53 8.49 11.54 8.27
CA ASN A 53 7.63 11.11 9.35
C ASN A 53 6.87 9.83 8.95
N ILE A 54 7.08 8.74 9.68
CA ILE A 54 6.43 7.46 9.36
C ILE A 54 4.89 7.53 9.36
N ARG A 55 4.28 8.52 10.02
CA ARG A 55 2.82 8.71 9.96
C ARG A 55 2.32 9.13 8.58
N ASN A 56 3.21 9.64 7.72
CA ASN A 56 2.90 9.97 6.34
C ASN A 56 2.55 8.73 5.50
N THR A 57 2.78 7.50 5.99
CA THR A 57 2.25 6.26 5.36
C THR A 57 0.73 6.24 5.27
N ASN A 58 0.00 7.08 6.02
CA ASN A 58 -1.45 7.23 5.92
C ASN A 58 -1.90 8.25 4.87
N THR A 59 -0.97 8.90 4.16
CA THR A 59 -1.30 9.91 3.15
C THR A 59 -1.45 9.29 1.77
N ILE A 60 -2.10 8.13 1.70
CA ILE A 60 -2.23 7.33 0.48
C ILE A 60 -3.03 8.12 -0.55
N ARG A 61 -2.43 8.35 -1.72
CA ARG A 61 -3.07 8.96 -2.88
C ARG A 61 -3.62 7.89 -3.83
N TYR A 62 -2.76 6.91 -4.13
CA TYR A 62 -3.11 5.79 -5.01
C TYR A 62 -2.61 4.48 -4.43
N VAL A 63 -3.36 3.42 -4.70
CA VAL A 63 -2.96 2.03 -4.47
C VAL A 63 -2.91 1.37 -5.83
N MET A 64 -1.78 0.78 -6.20
CA MET A 64 -1.69 -0.11 -7.34
C MET A 64 -1.68 -1.55 -6.84
N LYS A 65 -2.55 -2.37 -7.42
CA LYS A 65 -2.65 -3.81 -7.13
C LYS A 65 -2.64 -4.56 -8.45
N ASN A 66 -1.64 -5.40 -8.65
CA ASN A 66 -1.43 -6.21 -9.84
C ASN A 66 -1.56 -5.39 -11.15
N GLY A 67 -1.04 -4.17 -11.15
CA GLY A 67 -1.09 -3.24 -12.30
C GLY A 67 -2.38 -2.45 -12.47
N GLU A 68 -3.40 -2.67 -11.63
CA GLU A 68 -4.61 -1.85 -11.58
C GLU A 68 -4.45 -0.74 -10.54
N MET A 69 -4.78 0.50 -10.90
CA MET A 69 -4.63 1.66 -10.02
C MET A 69 -5.97 2.12 -9.48
N TRP A 70 -5.98 2.39 -8.17
CA TRP A 70 -7.14 2.77 -7.38
C TRP A 70 -6.85 4.05 -6.62
N GLU A 71 -7.86 4.93 -6.51
CA GLU A 71 -7.79 6.15 -5.70
C GLU A 71 -8.00 5.82 -4.22
N GLY A 72 -7.14 6.37 -3.35
CA GLY A 72 -7.02 5.92 -1.96
C GLY A 72 -8.24 6.17 -1.08
N ASP A 73 -8.95 7.27 -1.30
CA ASP A 73 -10.06 7.71 -0.44
C ASP A 73 -11.42 7.16 -0.91
N THR A 74 -11.58 6.93 -2.21
CA THR A 74 -12.84 6.56 -2.86
C THR A 74 -12.87 5.12 -3.33
N LEU A 75 -11.72 4.46 -3.44
CA LEU A 75 -11.56 3.15 -4.07
C LEU A 75 -12.06 3.11 -5.52
N ASN A 76 -12.14 4.26 -6.18
CA ASN A 76 -12.43 4.31 -7.60
C ASN A 76 -11.24 3.74 -8.38
N GLN A 77 -11.51 2.89 -9.36
CA GLN A 77 -10.48 2.46 -10.31
C GLN A 77 -10.18 3.64 -11.24
N VAL A 78 -8.89 3.99 -11.37
CA VAL A 78 -8.42 5.06 -12.26
C VAL A 78 -7.65 4.49 -13.46
N TRP A 79 -7.13 3.27 -13.35
CA TRP A 79 -6.47 2.54 -14.43
C TRP A 79 -6.65 1.01 -14.25
N PRO A 80 -6.82 0.22 -15.33
CA PRO A 80 -6.92 0.62 -16.74
C PRO A 80 -8.28 1.21 -17.12
N GLN A 81 -9.26 1.07 -16.25
CA GLN A 81 -10.63 1.53 -16.46
C GLN A 81 -10.94 2.60 -15.42
N GLN A 82 -11.62 3.66 -15.85
CA GLN A 82 -12.11 4.70 -14.95
C GLN A 82 -13.50 4.31 -14.47
N LYS A 83 -13.58 3.69 -13.30
CA LYS A 83 -14.81 3.14 -12.74
C LYS A 83 -14.97 3.56 -11.29
N PRO A 84 -16.13 4.09 -10.88
CA PRO A 84 -16.38 4.33 -9.48
C PRO A 84 -16.50 3.01 -8.71
N LEU A 85 -16.25 3.03 -7.40
CA LEU A 85 -16.52 1.89 -6.53
C LEU A 85 -18.00 1.49 -6.67
N PRO A 86 -18.32 0.22 -7.00
CA PRO A 86 -19.70 -0.22 -7.08
C PRO A 86 -20.33 -0.19 -5.68
N GLU A 87 -21.65 0.04 -5.65
CA GLU A 87 -22.40 -0.05 -4.40
C GLU A 87 -22.28 -1.47 -3.82
N LEU A 88 -21.77 -1.58 -2.59
CA LEU A 88 -21.51 -2.86 -1.95
C LEU A 88 -22.78 -3.39 -1.30
N TRP A 89 -23.01 -4.71 -1.37
CA TRP A 89 -24.26 -5.31 -0.90
C TRP A 89 -24.54 -5.04 0.59
N TRP A 90 -23.49 -4.99 1.41
CA TRP A 90 -23.58 -4.74 2.85
C TRP A 90 -23.77 -3.26 3.24
N TRP A 91 -23.75 -2.31 2.30
CA TRP A 91 -24.10 -0.91 2.60
C TRP A 91 -25.61 -0.70 2.78
N LYS A 92 -26.41 -1.62 2.22
CA LYS A 92 -27.87 -1.58 2.30
C LYS A 92 -28.38 -2.21 3.59
N GLU A 93 -27.64 -3.18 4.10
CA GLU A 93 -27.92 -3.82 5.38
C GLU A 93 -27.25 -3.01 6.49
N LYS A 94 -28.00 -2.06 7.07
CA LYS A 94 -27.62 -1.51 8.37
C LYS A 94 -27.81 -2.62 9.42
N PRO A 95 -26.90 -2.76 10.39
CA PRO A 95 -27.13 -3.66 11.53
C PRO A 95 -28.41 -3.29 12.30
#